data_AF-A8PUE8-F1
#
_entry.id   AF-A8PUE8-F1
#
_cell.length_a   1.000
_cell.length_b   1.000
_cell.length_c   1.000
_cell.angle_alpha   90.00
_cell.angle_beta   90.00
_cell.angle_gamma   90.00
#
_symmetry.space_group_name_H-M   'P 1'
#
loop_
_entity.id
_entity.type
_entity.pdbx_description
1 polymer ?
#
loop_
_entity_poly.entity_id
_entity_poly.type
_entity_poly.pdbx_seq_one_letter_code
_entity_poly.pdbx_strand_id
1 'polypeptide(L)'
;MIPCPSREVATTIQQVICVDKELRPHDVEKSLDVHTADDGRADLHVTMRATTLRHLRLSLNSFLDDTALIVRTMDALKPGMPTQAVSALEQGSIGLAG
;
A
#
# COMPACT_ATOMS: atom_id res chain seq x y z
N MET A 1 8.06 -5.03 9.50
CA MET A 1 6.80 -5.32 10.18
C MET A 1 5.92 -4.09 10.05
N ILE A 2 4.70 -4.27 9.56
CA ILE A 2 3.67 -3.24 9.47
C ILE A 2 2.45 -3.72 10.27
N PRO A 3 2.09 -3.06 11.38
CA PRO A 3 0.95 -3.46 12.18
C PRO A 3 -0.36 -3.17 11.45
N CYS A 4 -1.27 -4.14 11.45
CA CYS A 4 -2.56 -4.09 10.80
C CYS A 4 -3.69 -4.32 11.82
N PRO A 5 -4.85 -3.66 11.66
CA PRO A 5 -5.96 -3.75 12.61
C PRO A 5 -6.64 -5.12 12.60
N SER A 6 -6.56 -5.86 11.50
CA SER A 6 -7.07 -7.23 11.38
C SER A 6 -6.27 -8.04 10.37
N ARG A 7 -6.40 -9.36 10.44
CA ARG A 7 -5.83 -10.29 9.46
C ARG A 7 -6.32 -9.98 8.04
N GLU A 8 -7.59 -9.65 7.87
CA GLU A 8 -8.19 -9.34 6.56
C GLU A 8 -7.50 -8.13 5.92
N VAL A 9 -7.21 -7.09 6.72
CA VAL A 9 -6.48 -5.91 6.24
C VAL A 9 -5.06 -6.28 5.83
N ALA A 10 -4.35 -7.04 6.66
CA ALA A 10 -2.98 -7.48 6.34
C ALA A 10 -2.94 -8.34 5.07
N THR A 11 -3.87 -9.28 4.92
CA THR A 11 -4.00 -10.14 3.73
C THR A 11 -4.36 -9.33 2.49
N THR A 12 -5.24 -8.33 2.60
CA THR A 12 -5.58 -7.46 1.47
C THR A 12 -4.36 -6.69 0.99
N ILE A 13 -3.60 -6.07 1.90
CA ILE A 13 -2.36 -5.36 1.56
C ILE A 13 -1.36 -6.32 0.91
N GLN A 14 -1.16 -7.51 1.48
CA GLN A 14 -0.28 -8.53 0.92
C GLN A 14 -0.69 -8.91 -0.53
N GLN A 15 -1.97 -9.17 -0.76
CA GLN A 15 -2.47 -9.59 -2.08
C GLN A 15 -2.30 -8.49 -3.12
N VAL A 16 -2.53 -7.23 -2.75
CA VAL A 16 -2.34 -6.09 -3.66
C VAL A 16 -0.85 -5.87 -3.96
N ILE A 17 0.05 -6.01 -2.99
CA ILE A 17 1.49 -5.79 -3.21
C ILE A 17 2.14 -6.96 -3.97
N CYS A 18 1.69 -8.20 -3.75
CA CYS A 18 2.31 -9.38 -4.35
C CYS A 18 2.25 -9.43 -5.89
N VAL A 19 1.34 -8.66 -6.51
CA VAL A 19 1.27 -8.54 -7.98
C VAL A 19 2.37 -7.64 -8.55
N ASP A 20 2.92 -6.74 -7.72
CA ASP A 20 4.03 -5.86 -8.10
C ASP A 20 5.38 -6.58 -7.92
N LYS A 21 5.81 -7.22 -9.01
CA LYS A 21 7.08 -7.93 -9.08
C LYS A 21 8.21 -6.94 -9.35
N GLU A 22 9.30 -7.11 -8.61
CA GLU A 22 10.50 -6.31 -8.81
C GLU A 22 10.99 -6.38 -10.27
N LEU A 23 11.29 -5.22 -10.86
CA LEU A 23 11.77 -5.13 -12.25
C LEU A 23 13.10 -5.85 -12.47
N ARG A 24 13.91 -6.02 -11.40
CA ARG A 24 15.19 -6.74 -11.42
C ARG A 24 15.24 -7.74 -10.26
N PRO A 25 14.66 -8.94 -10.42
CA PRO A 25 14.62 -9.95 -9.36
C PRO A 25 15.99 -10.46 -8.91
N HIS A 26 17.02 -10.31 -9.76
CA HIS A 26 18.40 -10.64 -9.42
C HIS A 26 19.07 -9.59 -8.51
N ASP A 27 18.55 -8.35 -8.53
CA ASP A 27 19.07 -7.25 -7.73
C ASP A 27 18.34 -7.10 -6.40
N VAL A 28 17.03 -7.39 -6.39
CA VAL A 28 16.16 -7.30 -5.22
C VAL A 28 15.16 -8.44 -5.21
N GLU A 29 15.02 -9.09 -4.05
CA GLU A 29 13.99 -10.07 -3.74
C GLU A 29 13.16 -9.57 -2.55
N LYS A 30 11.84 -9.75 -2.62
CA LYS A 30 10.87 -9.30 -1.62
C LYS A 30 9.90 -10.44 -1.30
N SER A 31 9.77 -10.80 -0.02
CA SER A 31 8.76 -11.74 0.48
C SER A 31 7.87 -11.07 1.54
N LEU A 32 6.61 -11.49 1.59
CA LEU A 32 5.61 -10.95 2.50
C LEU A 32 4.87 -12.07 3.22
N ASP A 33 4.79 -11.99 4.54
CA ASP A 33 4.14 -12.96 5.41
C ASP A 33 3.17 -12.26 6.36
N VAL A 34 1.99 -12.84 6.57
CA VAL A 34 0.98 -12.32 7.51
C VAL A 34 1.03 -13.13 8.78
N HIS A 35 1.33 -12.47 9.89
CA HIS A 35 1.29 -13.05 11.23
C HIS A 35 0.05 -12.55 11.95
N THR A 36 -0.72 -13.45 12.58
CA THR A 36 -1.90 -13.07 13.35
C THR A 36 -1.57 -13.23 14.83
N ALA A 37 -1.94 -12.24 15.64
CA ALA A 37 -1.83 -12.30 17.09
C ALA A 37 -3.13 -12.85 17.70
N ASP A 38 -3.03 -13.36 18.93
CA ASP A 38 -4.17 -13.96 19.65
C ASP A 38 -5.32 -12.97 19.94
N ASP A 39 -5.04 -11.68 19.88
CA ASP A 39 -5.99 -10.59 20.12
C ASP A 39 -6.75 -10.13 18.86
N GLY A 40 -6.58 -10.85 17.74
CA GLY A 40 -7.25 -10.55 16.47
C GLY A 40 -6.55 -9.49 15.60
N ARG A 41 -5.48 -8.86 16.09
CA ARG A 41 -4.61 -8.01 15.27
C ARG A 41 -3.71 -8.87 14.39
N ALA A 42 -3.11 -8.23 13.38
CA ALA A 42 -2.15 -8.91 12.50
C ALA A 42 -0.96 -8.01 12.17
N ASP A 43 0.16 -8.63 11.87
CA ASP A 43 1.37 -7.97 11.42
C ASP A 43 1.73 -8.45 10.01
N LEU A 44 2.00 -7.51 9.12
CA LEU A 44 2.58 -7.78 7.82
C LEU A 44 4.11 -7.74 7.92
N HIS A 45 4.74 -8.90 7.79
CA HIS A 45 6.18 -9.07 7.79
C HIS A 45 6.70 -8.99 6.37
N VAL A 46 7.66 -8.12 6.12
CA VAL A 46 8.27 -7.92 4.81
C VAL A 46 9.75 -8.16 4.94
N THR A 47 10.26 -9.11 4.15
CA THR A 47 11.69 -9.42 4.09
C THR A 47 12.20 -9.02 2.71
N MET A 48 13.20 -8.14 2.68
CA MET A 48 13.85 -7.67 1.46
C MET A 48 15.32 -8.07 1.46
N ARG A 49 15.78 -8.63 0.34
CA ARG A 49 17.19 -8.92 0.08
C ARG A 49 17.61 -8.16 -1.16
N ALA A 50 18.78 -7.55 -1.12
CA ALA A 50 19.30 -6.81 -2.28
C ALA A 50 20.81 -6.97 -2.41
N THR A 51 21.30 -6.87 -3.65
CA THR A 51 22.73 -6.96 -3.97
C THR A 51 23.53 -5.76 -3.48
N THR A 52 22.88 -4.61 -3.31
CA THR A 52 23.48 -3.37 -2.80
C THR A 52 22.53 -2.62 -1.88
N LEU A 53 23.09 -1.81 -0.97
CA LEU A 53 22.29 -0.91 -0.13
C LEU A 53 21.48 0.12 -0.95
N ARG A 54 22.00 0.52 -2.11
CA ARG A 54 21.29 1.42 -3.03
C ARG A 54 20.00 0.76 -3.54
N HIS A 55 20.08 -0.49 -3.97
CA HIS A 55 18.91 -1.25 -4.42
C HIS A 55 17.91 -1.46 -3.29
N LEU A 56 18.38 -1.81 -2.09
CA LEU A 56 17.52 -1.95 -0.92
C LEU A 56 16.76 -0.65 -0.62
N ARG A 57 17.46 0.50 -0.59
CA ARG A 57 16.84 1.79 -0.30
C ARG A 57 15.77 2.16 -1.33
N LEU A 58 16.04 1.95 -2.61
CA LEU A 58 15.09 2.28 -3.67
C LEU A 58 13.83 1.40 -3.59
N SER A 59 14.01 0.09 -3.43
CA SER A 59 12.88 -0.85 -3.34
C SER A 59 12.06 -0.64 -2.05
N LEU A 60 12.73 -0.42 -0.92
CA LEU A 60 12.06 -0.14 0.36
C LEU A 60 11.21 1.14 0.29
N ASN A 61 11.74 2.21 -0.30
CA ASN A 61 11.00 3.46 -0.46
C ASN A 61 9.74 3.26 -1.30
N SER A 62 9.87 2.63 -2.48
CA SER A 62 8.72 2.32 -3.34
C SER A 62 7.67 1.50 -2.59
N PHE A 63 8.10 0.43 -1.92
CA PHE A 63 7.22 -0.44 -1.15
C PHE A 63 6.43 0.32 -0.06
N LEU A 64 7.08 1.26 0.64
CA LEU A 64 6.41 2.05 1.67
C LEU A 64 5.43 3.08 1.07
N ASP A 65 5.79 3.69 -0.06
CA ASP A 65 4.90 4.62 -0.78
C ASP A 65 3.65 3.91 -1.29
N ASP A 66 3.81 2.72 -1.87
CA ASP A 66 2.72 1.87 -2.34
C ASP A 66 1.85 1.38 -1.18
N THR A 67 2.46 0.95 -0.08
CA THR A 67 1.71 0.54 1.12
C THR A 67 0.89 1.70 1.68
N ALA A 68 1.45 2.90 1.73
CA ALA A 68 0.74 4.09 2.20
C ALA A 68 -0.43 4.45 1.27
N LEU A 69 -0.27 4.29 -0.04
CA LEU A 69 -1.35 4.47 -1.01
C LEU A 69 -2.47 3.46 -0.77
N ILE A 70 -2.15 2.17 -0.65
CA ILE A 70 -3.13 1.10 -0.41
C ILE A 70 -3.93 1.39 0.86
N VAL A 71 -3.26 1.73 1.97
CA VAL A 71 -3.94 2.04 3.24
C VAL A 71 -4.88 3.24 3.09
N ARG A 72 -4.46 4.31 2.39
CA ARG A 72 -5.33 5.46 2.12
C ARG A 72 -6.52 5.09 1.24
N THR A 73 -6.32 4.25 0.23
CA THR A 73 -7.40 3.76 -0.63
C THR A 73 -8.40 2.91 0.15
N MET A 74 -7.91 2.00 1.00
CA MET A 74 -8.77 1.20 1.88
C MET A 74 -9.60 2.07 2.82
N ASP A 75 -9.01 3.13 3.37
CA ASP A 75 -9.73 4.07 4.23
C ASP A 75 -10.80 4.85 3.46
N ALA A 76 -10.47 5.37 2.26
CA ALA A 76 -11.40 6.09 1.41
C ALA A 76 -12.58 5.23 0.90
N LEU A 77 -12.39 3.92 0.77
CA LEU A 77 -13.40 2.97 0.30
C LEU A 77 -14.19 2.31 1.43
N LYS A 78 -13.93 2.64 2.70
CA LYS A 78 -14.71 2.08 3.83
C LYS A 78 -16.20 2.43 3.68
N PRO A 79 -17.10 1.43 3.61
CA PRO A 79 -18.52 1.69 3.52
C PRO A 79 -19.02 2.40 4.79
N GLY A 80 -19.69 3.55 4.60
CA GLY A 80 -20.29 4.33 5.69
C GLY A 80 -19.62 5.68 5.99
N MET A 81 -18.57 6.09 5.27
CA MET A 81 -18.01 7.44 5.38
C MET A 81 -18.65 8.37 4.34
N PRO A 82 -19.15 9.58 4.71
CA PRO A 82 -19.60 10.55 3.73
C PRO A 82 -18.40 10.96 2.87
N THR A 83 -18.53 10.74 1.56
CA THR A 83 -17.56 11.11 0.53
C THR A 83 -17.34 12.63 0.51
N GLN A 84 -16.48 13.14 1.40
CA GLN A 84 -16.12 14.57 1.45
C GLN A 84 -14.95 14.94 0.52
N ALA A 85 -14.51 14.03 -0.36
CA ALA A 85 -13.33 14.22 -1.20
C ALA A 85 -13.62 14.61 -2.66
N VAL A 86 -14.88 14.76 -3.09
CA VAL A 86 -15.21 15.06 -4.51
C VAL A 86 -15.48 16.55 -4.74
N SER A 87 -15.64 17.37 -3.70
CA SER A 87 -15.99 18.79 -3.87
C SER A 87 -14.82 19.71 -4.26
N ALA A 88 -13.57 19.22 -4.27
CA ALA A 88 -12.40 20.04 -4.61
C ALA A 88 -11.98 19.97 -6.09
N LEU A 89 -12.51 19.02 -6.86
CA LEU A 89 -12.12 18.80 -8.26
C LEU A 89 -13.10 19.39 -9.30
N GLU A 90 -14.26 19.90 -8.86
CA GLU A 90 -15.31 20.43 -9.75
C GLU A 90 -15.32 21.98 -9.87
N GLN A 91 -14.32 22.68 -9.32
CA GLN A 91 -14.34 24.16 -9.26
C GLN A 91 -13.44 24.88 -10.26
N GLY A 92 -13.07 24.24 -11.36
CA GLY A 92 -12.30 24.90 -12.41
C GLY A 92 -12.38 24.21 -13.75
N SER A 93 -13.44 24.45 -14.52
CA SER A 93 -13.40 24.71 -15.98
C SER A 93 -14.80 24.63 -16.60
N ILE A 94 -15.45 25.79 -16.77
CA ILE A 94 -16.37 26.02 -17.89
C ILE A 94 -16.31 27.50 -18.25
N GLY A 95 -15.39 27.82 -19.17
CA GLY A 95 -15.49 29.04 -19.97
C GLY A 95 -16.49 28.80 -21.09
N LEU A 96 -17.69 29.36 -20.95
CA LEU A 96 -18.63 29.52 -22.07
C LEU A 96 -18.10 30.65 -22.94
N ALA A 97 -17.53 30.31 -24.10
CA ALA A 97 -17.34 31.23 -25.20
C ALA A 97 -18.68 31.35 -25.94
N GLY A 98 -19.31 32.51 -25.79
CA GLY A 98 -20.40 33.02 -26.63
C GLY A 98 -20.02 34.39 -27.16
#